data_AF-D6YX23-F1
#
_entry.id   AF-D6YX23-F1
#
_cell.length_a   1.000
_cell.length_b   1.000
_cell.length_c   1.000
_cell.angle_alpha   90.00
_cell.angle_beta   90.00
_cell.angle_gamma   90.00
#
_symmetry.space_group_name_H-M   'P 1'
#
loop_
_entity.id
_entity.type
_entity.pdbx_description
1 polymer ?
#
loop_
_entity_poly.entity_id
_entity_poly.type
_entity_poly.pdbx_seq_one_letter_code
_entity_poly.pdbx_strand_id
1 'polypeptide(L)'
;MSKKAKLSQLHKELTTLNKTESKVEAKTETRNAQKKTSIGANPLRGERGDFLKVTITLPPGMLADLKRLGLERKLQGMKDTDVSSLIRESLTTFLESQE
;
A
#
# COMPACT_ATOMS: atom_id res chain seq x y z
N MET A 1 41.57 -27.15 12.83
CA MET A 1 40.63 -26.00 12.70
C MET A 1 40.37 -25.39 14.07
N SER A 2 40.97 -24.24 14.37
CA SER A 2 41.07 -23.66 15.72
C SER A 2 39.72 -23.12 16.23
N LYS A 3 39.34 -23.45 17.48
CA LYS A 3 38.10 -22.99 18.16
C LYS A 3 37.93 -21.45 18.13
N LYS A 4 39.03 -20.69 18.04
CA LYS A 4 39.03 -19.22 17.94
C LYS A 4 38.44 -18.70 16.62
N ALA A 5 38.54 -19.47 15.53
CA ALA A 5 38.00 -19.08 14.23
C ALA A 5 36.47 -19.24 14.15
N LYS A 6 35.90 -20.24 14.84
CA LYS A 6 34.44 -20.41 14.95
C LYS A 6 33.80 -19.32 15.82
N LEU A 7 34.47 -18.94 16.90
CA LEU A 7 33.99 -17.87 17.80
C LEU A 7 33.94 -16.51 17.10
N SER A 8 34.93 -16.18 16.27
CA SER A 8 34.92 -14.92 15.51
C SER A 8 33.89 -14.91 14.37
N GLN A 9 33.53 -16.07 13.82
CA GLN A 9 32.44 -16.21 12.85
C GLN A 9 31.07 -15.98 13.51
N LEU A 10 30.82 -16.58 14.68
CA LEU A 10 29.58 -16.38 15.42
C LEU A 10 29.35 -14.91 15.84
N HIS A 11 30.40 -14.19 16.24
CA HIS A 11 30.29 -12.75 16.53
C HIS A 11 29.92 -11.92 15.30
N LYS A 12 30.38 -12.31 14.11
CA LYS A 12 30.02 -11.64 12.84
C LYS A 12 28.57 -11.93 12.46
N GLU A 13 28.07 -13.12 12.74
CA GLU A 13 26.65 -13.47 12.50
C GLU A 13 25.71 -12.73 13.46
N LEU A 14 26.03 -12.66 14.75
CA LEU A 14 25.22 -11.91 15.72
C LEU A 14 25.17 -10.41 15.42
N THR A 15 26.29 -9.82 15.00
CA THR A 15 26.34 -8.39 14.65
C THR A 15 25.59 -8.06 13.35
N THR A 16 25.51 -8.99 12.40
CA THR A 16 24.73 -8.80 11.17
C THR A 16 23.23 -8.93 11.42
N LEU A 17 22.79 -9.83 12.29
CA LEU A 17 21.39 -9.97 12.70
C LEU A 17 20.86 -8.74 13.44
N ASN A 18 21.60 -8.21 14.42
CA ASN A 18 21.19 -6.99 15.13
C ASN A 18 21.11 -5.76 14.20
N LYS A 19 21.94 -5.72 13.15
CA LYS A 19 21.90 -4.65 12.12
C LYS A 19 20.68 -4.78 11.21
N THR A 20 20.17 -5.99 11.00
CA THR A 20 18.91 -6.20 10.27
C THR A 20 17.69 -5.86 11.11
N GLU A 21 17.68 -6.19 12.41
CA GLU A 21 16.57 -5.90 13.31
C GLU A 21 16.38 -4.39 13.53
N SER A 22 17.47 -3.66 13.81
CA SER A 22 17.44 -2.20 13.93
C SER A 22 17.02 -1.47 12.64
N LYS A 23 17.27 -2.06 11.47
CA LYS A 23 16.81 -1.51 10.17
C LYS A 23 15.33 -1.81 9.89
N VAL A 24 14.79 -2.88 10.47
CA VAL A 24 13.36 -3.23 10.40
C VAL A 24 12.57 -2.35 11.36
N GLU A 25 13.06 -2.12 12.58
CA GLU A 25 12.39 -1.27 13.58
C GLU A 25 12.35 0.20 13.14
N ALA A 26 13.45 0.76 12.61
CA ALA A 26 13.47 2.13 12.08
C ALA A 26 12.52 2.34 10.87
N LYS A 27 12.25 1.29 10.09
CA LYS A 27 11.23 1.31 9.01
C LYS A 27 9.80 1.17 9.53
N THR A 28 9.62 0.58 10.70
CA THR A 28 8.30 0.36 11.30
C THR A 28 7.83 1.60 12.07
N GLU A 29 8.75 2.32 12.72
CA GLU A 29 8.42 3.54 13.46
C GLU A 29 8.14 4.74 12.54
N THR A 30 8.86 4.87 11.43
CA THR A 30 8.57 5.91 10.41
C THR A 30 7.22 5.70 9.71
N ARG A 31 6.71 4.46 9.64
CA ARG A 31 5.37 4.16 9.09
C ARG A 31 4.23 4.59 10.02
N ASN A 32 4.42 4.60 11.33
CA ASN A 32 3.35 4.95 12.28
C ASN A 32 3.21 6.46 12.51
N ALA A 33 4.24 7.26 12.23
CA ALA A 33 4.20 8.72 12.39
C ALA A 33 3.51 9.45 11.21
N GLN A 34 3.31 8.80 10.07
CA GLN A 34 2.54 9.33 8.93
C GLN A 34 1.04 9.00 9.00
N LYS A 35 0.55 8.69 10.21
CA LYS A 35 -0.86 8.50 10.51
C LYS A 35 -1.49 9.86 10.87
N LYS A 36 -1.60 10.76 9.90
CA LYS A 36 -2.47 11.96 9.87
C LYS A 36 -2.04 12.86 8.70
N THR A 37 -2.43 12.49 7.49
CA THR A 37 -2.77 13.40 6.37
C THR A 37 -2.97 12.57 5.11
N SER A 38 -4.18 12.59 4.55
CA SER A 38 -4.60 11.93 3.31
C SER A 38 -4.30 10.42 3.21
N ILE A 39 -5.28 9.59 3.54
CA ILE A 39 -5.29 8.20 3.04
C ILE A 39 -5.46 8.32 1.52
N GLY A 40 -4.35 8.25 0.76
CA GLY A 40 -4.41 8.30 -0.70
C GLY A 40 -5.37 7.22 -1.22
N ALA A 41 -6.41 7.64 -1.94
CA ALA A 41 -7.50 6.75 -2.37
C ALA A 41 -7.03 5.53 -3.17
N ASN A 42 -5.88 5.66 -3.85
CA ASN A 42 -5.25 4.62 -4.64
C ASN A 42 -3.76 4.53 -4.29
N PRO A 43 -3.35 3.60 -3.40
CA PRO A 43 -1.94 3.44 -3.06
C PRO A 43 -1.15 2.86 -4.24
N LEU A 44 0.18 3.01 -4.17
CA LEU A 44 1.08 2.48 -5.18
C LEU A 44 1.01 0.95 -5.28
N ARG A 45 1.35 0.43 -6.45
CA ARG A 45 1.36 -1.01 -6.72
C ARG A 45 2.35 -1.70 -5.78
N GLY A 46 1.88 -2.68 -5.01
CA GLY A 46 2.66 -3.39 -3.98
C GLY A 46 2.28 -3.02 -2.55
N GLU A 47 1.64 -1.88 -2.34
CA GLU A 47 1.13 -1.42 -1.03
C GLU A 47 -0.37 -1.74 -0.84
N ARG A 48 -1.00 -2.36 -1.84
CA ARG A 48 -2.41 -2.80 -1.80
C ARG A 48 -2.66 -4.00 -0.89
N GLY A 49 -1.63 -4.52 -0.23
CA GLY A 49 -1.73 -5.69 0.66
C GLY A 49 -2.63 -5.45 1.87
N ASP A 50 -2.76 -4.20 2.29
CA ASP A 50 -3.56 -3.82 3.46
C ASP A 50 -5.04 -3.55 3.13
N PHE A 51 -5.44 -3.70 1.85
CA PHE A 51 -6.82 -3.45 1.43
C PHE A 51 -7.68 -4.70 1.53
N LEU A 52 -8.81 -4.59 2.24
CA LEU A 52 -9.83 -5.62 2.23
C LEU A 52 -10.54 -5.64 0.87
N LYS A 53 -10.59 -6.81 0.24
CA LYS A 53 -11.41 -7.02 -0.97
C LYS A 53 -12.85 -7.26 -0.55
N VAL A 54 -13.76 -6.46 -1.08
CA VAL A 54 -15.19 -6.55 -0.82
C VAL A 54 -15.92 -6.74 -2.14
N THR A 55 -16.84 -7.71 -2.19
CA THR A 55 -17.77 -7.87 -3.30
C THR A 55 -19.01 -7.03 -3.03
N ILE A 56 -19.35 -6.14 -3.95
CA ILE A 56 -20.52 -5.27 -3.85
C ILE A 56 -21.49 -5.57 -4.99
N THR A 57 -22.78 -5.37 -4.72
CA THR A 57 -23.81 -5.41 -5.76
C THR A 57 -24.08 -3.99 -6.24
N LEU A 58 -24.03 -3.77 -7.55
CA LEU A 58 -24.29 -2.47 -8.17
C LEU A 58 -25.43 -2.58 -9.20
N PRO A 59 -26.26 -1.54 -9.35
CA PRO A 59 -27.17 -1.44 -10.48
C PRO A 59 -26.42 -1.53 -11.82
N PRO A 60 -26.98 -2.17 -12.85
CA PRO A 60 -26.28 -2.41 -14.12
C PRO A 60 -25.90 -1.12 -14.86
N GLY A 61 -26.76 -0.09 -14.81
CA GLY A 61 -26.47 1.23 -15.39
C GLY A 61 -25.24 1.88 -14.75
N MET A 62 -25.18 1.88 -13.42
CA MET A 62 -24.05 2.45 -12.68
C MET A 62 -22.73 1.72 -12.98
N LEU A 63 -22.75 0.40 -13.11
CA LEU A 63 -21.56 -0.36 -13.50
C LEU A 63 -21.11 -0.01 -14.93
N ALA A 64 -22.05 0.18 -15.86
CA ALA A 64 -21.74 0.58 -17.22
C ALA A 64 -21.11 1.98 -17.26
N ASP A 65 -21.64 2.93 -16.49
CA ASP A 65 -21.12 4.29 -16.39
C ASP A 65 -19.70 4.31 -15.81
N LEU A 66 -19.45 3.55 -14.74
CA LEU A 66 -18.11 3.43 -14.15
C LEU A 66 -17.09 2.82 -15.13
N LYS A 67 -17.50 1.81 -15.91
CA LYS A 67 -16.64 1.22 -16.94
C LYS A 67 -16.35 2.21 -18.06
N ARG A 68 -17.35 2.96 -18.52
CA ARG A 68 -17.19 4.00 -19.53
C ARG A 68 -16.21 5.07 -19.05
N LEU A 69 -16.38 5.56 -17.83
CA LEU A 69 -15.48 6.54 -17.23
C LEU A 69 -14.05 6.00 -17.14
N GLY A 70 -13.87 4.75 -16.73
CA GLY A 70 -12.56 4.09 -16.73
C GLY A 70 -11.91 4.03 -18.12
N LEU A 71 -12.69 3.78 -19.17
CA LEU A 71 -12.21 3.81 -20.56
C LEU A 71 -11.83 5.22 -21.00
N GLU A 72 -12.64 6.22 -20.71
CA GLU A 72 -12.36 7.62 -21.03
C GLU A 72 -11.06 8.08 -20.35
N ARG A 73 -10.87 7.75 -19.07
CA ARG A 73 -9.62 8.03 -18.34
C ARG A 73 -8.42 7.33 -18.96
N LYS A 74 -8.59 6.08 -19.41
CA LYS A 74 -7.54 5.31 -20.08
C LYS A 74 -7.13 5.93 -21.42
N LEU A 75 -8.09 6.39 -22.21
CA LEU A 75 -7.83 7.07 -23.49
C LEU A 75 -7.04 8.38 -23.30
N GLN A 76 -7.25 9.06 -22.19
CA GLN A 76 -6.53 10.28 -21.81
C GLN A 76 -5.15 9.99 -21.18
N GLY A 77 -4.74 8.73 -21.06
CA GLY A 77 -3.46 8.35 -20.45
C GLY A 77 -3.41 8.54 -18.94
N MET A 78 -4.56 8.68 -18.27
CA MET A 78 -4.63 8.79 -16.81
C MET A 78 -4.41 7.44 -16.14
N LYS A 79 -3.95 7.49 -14.89
CA LYS A 79 -3.80 6.31 -14.02
C LYS A 79 -5.15 5.99 -13.34
N ASP A 80 -5.20 4.89 -12.60
CA ASP A 80 -6.36 4.54 -11.75
C ASP A 80 -7.69 4.43 -12.49
N THR A 81 -7.67 3.71 -13.61
CA THR A 81 -8.81 3.52 -14.52
C THR A 81 -9.76 2.40 -14.12
N ASP A 82 -9.41 1.60 -13.11
CA ASP A 82 -10.20 0.43 -12.71
C ASP A 82 -11.45 0.86 -11.93
N VAL A 83 -12.53 0.08 -12.02
CA VAL A 83 -13.78 0.36 -11.29
C VAL A 83 -13.51 0.54 -9.78
N SER A 84 -12.62 -0.28 -9.22
CA SER A 84 -12.27 -0.21 -7.80
C SER A 84 -11.55 1.08 -7.41
N SER A 85 -10.70 1.62 -8.29
CA SER A 85 -9.98 2.87 -8.01
C SER A 85 -10.89 4.09 -8.11
N LEU A 86 -11.80 4.08 -9.08
CA LEU A 86 -12.84 5.11 -9.24
C LEU A 86 -13.76 5.17 -8.01
N ILE A 87 -14.19 4.00 -7.51
CA ILE A 87 -15.04 3.92 -6.32
C ILE A 87 -14.33 4.45 -5.08
N ARG A 88 -13.06 4.04 -4.85
CA ARG A 88 -12.29 4.52 -3.70
C ARG A 88 -12.08 6.03 -3.74
N GLU A 89 -11.69 6.58 -4.89
CA GLU A 89 -11.54 8.03 -5.08
C GLU A 89 -12.83 8.77 -4.73
N SER A 90 -13.95 8.31 -5.29
CA SER A 90 -15.27 8.91 -5.03
C SER A 90 -15.66 8.87 -3.55
N LEU A 91 -15.38 7.74 -2.87
CA LEU A 91 -15.66 7.60 -1.44
C LEU A 91 -14.76 8.47 -0.57
N THR A 92 -13.47 8.56 -0.89
CA THR A 92 -12.55 9.44 -0.16
C THR A 92 -12.99 10.90 -0.27
N THR A 93 -13.30 11.38 -1.48
CA THR A 93 -13.83 12.73 -1.69
C THR A 93 -15.15 12.96 -0.96
N PHE A 94 -16.05 11.97 -0.97
CA PHE A 94 -17.31 12.08 -0.24
C PHE A 94 -17.08 12.18 1.27
N LEU A 95 -16.24 11.33 1.84
CA LEU A 95 -15.96 11.36 3.28
C LEU A 95 -15.25 12.64 3.71
N GLU A 96 -14.30 13.13 2.93
CA GLU A 96 -13.62 14.41 3.18
C GLU A 96 -14.60 15.60 3.12
N SER A 97 -15.68 15.51 2.34
CA SER A 97 -16.71 16.56 2.28
C SER A 97 -17.65 16.61 3.49
N GLN A 98 -17.65 15.56 4.33
CA GLN A 98 -18.53 15.44 5.50
C GLN A 98 -17.82 15.82 6.81
N GLU A 99 -16.50 16.10 6.77
CA GLU A 99 -15.70 16.60 7.90
C GLU A 99 -15.61 18.13 7.89
#